data_AF-A0A938BR88-F1
#
_entry.id   AF-A0A938BR88-F1
#
_cell.length_a   1.000
_cell.length_b   1.000
_cell.length_c   1.000
_cell.angle_alpha   90.00
_cell.angle_beta   90.00
_cell.angle_gamma   90.00
#
_symmetry.space_group_name_H-M   'P 1'
#
loop_
_entity.id
_entity.type
_entity.pdbx_description
1 polymer ?
#
loop_
_entity_poly.entity_id
_entity_poly.type
_entity_poly.pdbx_seq_one_letter_code
_entity_poly.pdbx_strand_id
1 'polypeptide(L)'
;MKTNLRFQRTRREEGRALLVPRILGISLCALALALPAAALDPAAFLAADGRLDLDAARASGASGTVALDGWAARIDPLSGEPLLRAAGGARDEESRWSGEFGWPGVNEAVQALALYQGDLIAAGAFHTAGDILVRYIARWDGSRWHPLGAGLNSLVYALAVYDGELIVGGAFSQAGGSAAANIAAWNGTSWRPLGSGAGDRILSLHVH
;
A
#
# COMPACT_ATOMS: atom_id res chain seq x y z
N MET A 1 22.64 0.41 -7.71
CA MET A 1 23.48 -0.45 -8.58
C MET A 1 22.82 -0.52 -9.94
N LYS A 2 23.50 -0.13 -11.03
CA LYS A 2 22.97 -0.19 -12.41
C LYS A 2 23.34 -1.54 -13.00
N THR A 3 22.38 -2.44 -13.19
CA THR A 3 22.61 -3.73 -13.86
C THR A 3 22.07 -3.64 -15.28
N ASN A 4 22.98 -3.61 -16.27
CA ASN A 4 22.63 -3.54 -17.69
C ASN A 4 22.66 -4.95 -18.30
N LEU A 5 21.54 -5.42 -18.85
CA LEU A 5 21.49 -6.63 -19.68
C LEU A 5 21.73 -6.24 -21.14
N ARG A 6 22.83 -6.73 -21.74
CA ARG A 6 23.17 -6.54 -23.16
C ARG A 6 22.86 -7.79 -23.96
N PHE A 7 22.01 -7.68 -24.97
CA PHE A 7 21.86 -8.70 -26.01
C PHE A 7 22.54 -8.21 -27.29
N GLN A 8 23.53 -8.97 -27.78
CA GLN A 8 24.22 -8.72 -29.05
C GLN A 8 23.69 -9.71 -30.10
N ARG A 9 23.30 -9.20 -31.27
CA ARG A 9 22.89 -10.02 -32.42
C ARG A 9 24.09 -10.21 -33.33
N THR A 10 24.63 -11.42 -33.42
CA THR A 10 25.60 -11.79 -34.47
C THR A 10 24.86 -11.98 -35.78
N ARG A 11 25.26 -11.29 -36.85
CA ARG A 11 24.80 -11.61 -38.21
C ARG A 11 25.98 -11.68 -39.17
N ARG A 12 26.14 -12.85 -39.79
CA ARG A 12 27.10 -13.23 -40.83
C ARG A 12 27.11 -12.26 -42.01
N GLU A 13 28.30 -12.01 -42.56
CA GLU A 13 28.50 -11.43 -43.89
C GLU A 13 28.30 -12.48 -44.99
N GLU A 14 27.66 -12.08 -46.11
CA GLU A 14 27.84 -12.70 -47.43
C GLU A 14 27.86 -11.59 -48.50
N GLY A 15 28.86 -11.64 -49.38
CA GLY A 15 29.29 -10.49 -50.19
C GLY A 15 28.73 -10.36 -51.60
N ARG A 16 29.12 -9.27 -52.27
CA ARG A 16 29.23 -9.13 -53.73
C ARG A 16 30.06 -7.88 -54.08
N ALA A 17 31.01 -8.07 -55.01
CA ALA A 17 31.99 -7.09 -55.47
C ALA A 17 31.41 -6.15 -56.55
N LEU A 18 31.71 -4.84 -56.46
CA LEU A 18 31.70 -3.91 -57.59
C LEU A 18 32.94 -2.99 -57.49
N LEU A 19 33.68 -2.92 -58.59
CA LEU A 19 34.92 -2.15 -58.78
C LEU A 19 34.62 -0.70 -59.24
N VAL A 20 35.61 0.20 -59.05
CA VAL A 20 35.84 1.52 -59.72
C VAL A 20 35.33 2.79 -59.00
N PRO A 21 36.07 3.93 -58.96
CA PRO A 21 37.52 4.19 -58.91
C PRO A 21 37.96 5.03 -57.69
N ARG A 22 39.27 5.08 -57.46
CA ARG A 22 39.94 6.00 -56.50
C ARG A 22 39.74 7.46 -56.89
N ILE A 23 39.14 8.26 -56.00
CA ILE A 23 39.31 9.71 -55.94
C ILE A 23 39.73 10.09 -54.51
N LEU A 24 40.67 11.02 -54.46
CA LEU A 24 41.39 11.59 -53.33
C LEU A 24 40.71 11.56 -51.96
N GLY A 25 41.48 11.04 -50.99
CA GLY A 25 41.61 11.48 -49.61
C GLY A 25 40.48 12.29 -48.98
N ILE A 26 39.68 11.61 -48.16
CA ILE A 26 39.50 11.91 -46.73
C ILE A 26 39.11 10.58 -46.10
N SER A 27 39.92 10.11 -45.16
CA SER A 27 39.59 8.97 -44.32
C SER A 27 38.41 9.36 -43.44
N LEU A 28 37.18 9.08 -43.90
CA LEU A 28 35.99 9.16 -43.06
C LEU A 28 35.90 7.86 -42.22
N CYS A 29 36.96 7.59 -41.47
CA CYS A 29 36.98 6.51 -40.50
C CYS A 29 36.25 7.01 -39.25
N ALA A 30 34.97 6.65 -39.17
CA ALA A 30 34.16 6.53 -37.96
C ALA A 30 34.22 7.71 -36.97
N LEU A 31 33.55 8.81 -37.29
CA LEU A 31 32.80 9.53 -36.25
C LEU A 31 31.34 9.10 -36.30
N ALA A 32 31.12 7.81 -36.04
CA ALA A 32 29.86 7.41 -35.43
C ALA A 32 29.92 7.99 -34.01
N LEU A 33 29.53 9.26 -33.85
CA LEU A 33 28.98 9.72 -32.59
C LEU A 33 27.90 8.70 -32.27
N ALA A 34 28.19 7.80 -31.34
CA ALA A 34 27.20 6.93 -30.76
C ALA A 34 26.22 7.86 -30.06
N LEU A 35 25.22 8.34 -30.81
CA LEU A 35 23.99 8.86 -30.27
C LEU A 35 23.61 7.84 -29.20
N PRO A 36 23.47 8.23 -27.92
CA PRO A 36 23.01 7.30 -26.92
C PRO A 36 21.73 6.69 -27.47
N ALA A 37 21.72 5.35 -27.65
CA ALA A 37 20.55 4.65 -28.14
C ALA A 37 19.37 5.15 -27.34
N ALA A 38 18.40 5.80 -28.01
CA ALA A 38 17.33 6.50 -27.35
C ALA A 38 16.72 5.55 -26.31
N ALA A 39 16.71 6.00 -25.05
CA ALA A 39 16.11 5.24 -23.98
C ALA A 39 14.63 5.06 -24.32
N LEU A 40 14.19 3.80 -24.38
CA LEU A 40 12.79 3.49 -24.65
C LEU A 40 12.00 3.57 -23.34
N ASP A 41 10.85 4.23 -23.37
CA ASP A 41 9.90 4.26 -22.27
C ASP A 41 9.28 2.86 -22.10
N PRO A 42 9.41 2.22 -20.93
CA PRO A 42 8.82 0.90 -20.68
C PRO A 42 7.30 0.86 -20.90
N ALA A 43 6.59 1.96 -20.66
CA ALA A 43 5.12 2.01 -20.79
C ALA A 43 4.63 1.66 -22.19
N ALA A 44 5.44 1.91 -23.23
CA ALA A 44 5.11 1.60 -24.61
C ALA A 44 5.00 0.10 -24.91
N PHE A 45 5.45 -0.75 -23.99
CA PHE A 45 5.49 -2.20 -24.15
C PHE A 45 4.63 -2.93 -23.13
N LEU A 46 3.75 -2.23 -22.42
CA LEU A 46 2.91 -2.83 -21.38
C LEU A 46 1.46 -2.98 -21.83
N ALA A 47 0.88 -4.13 -21.50
CA ALA A 47 -0.56 -4.30 -21.47
C ALA A 47 -1.17 -3.52 -20.30
N ALA A 48 -2.49 -3.29 -20.32
CA ALA A 48 -3.21 -2.51 -19.31
C ALA A 48 -3.07 -3.08 -17.87
N ASP A 49 -2.71 -4.35 -17.73
CA ASP A 49 -2.47 -5.04 -16.46
C ASP A 49 -1.00 -4.97 -15.97
N GLY A 50 -0.12 -4.29 -16.72
CA GLY A 50 1.30 -4.11 -16.41
C GLY A 50 2.19 -5.28 -16.82
N ARG A 51 1.68 -6.24 -17.62
CA ARG A 51 2.49 -7.29 -18.25
C ARG A 51 3.23 -6.75 -19.46
N LEU A 52 4.44 -7.26 -19.69
CA LEU A 52 5.20 -6.95 -20.90
C LEU A 52 4.55 -7.64 -22.11
N ASP A 53 4.04 -6.86 -23.05
CA ASP A 53 3.55 -7.35 -24.34
C ASP A 53 4.73 -7.50 -25.31
N LEU A 54 5.34 -8.69 -25.27
CA LEU A 54 6.48 -9.03 -26.11
C LEU A 54 6.14 -9.09 -27.60
N ASP A 55 4.88 -9.35 -27.95
CA ASP A 55 4.48 -9.49 -29.35
C ASP A 55 4.23 -8.12 -29.98
N ALA A 56 3.58 -7.20 -29.25
CA ALA A 56 3.50 -5.79 -29.65
C ALA A 56 4.90 -5.14 -29.72
N ALA A 57 5.76 -5.42 -28.73
CA ALA A 57 7.14 -4.92 -28.73
C ALA A 57 7.94 -5.41 -29.95
N ARG A 58 7.83 -6.70 -30.31
CA ARG A 58 8.47 -7.26 -31.51
C ARG A 58 7.90 -6.66 -32.80
N ALA A 59 6.59 -6.49 -32.88
CA ALA A 59 5.92 -5.91 -34.05
C ALA A 59 6.28 -4.43 -34.27
N SER A 60 6.57 -3.69 -33.19
CA SER A 60 6.96 -2.27 -33.25
C SER A 60 8.34 -2.03 -33.89
N GLY A 61 9.18 -3.06 -33.99
CA GLY A 61 10.57 -2.93 -34.46
C GLY A 61 11.49 -2.15 -33.51
N ALA A 62 11.03 -1.86 -32.28
CA ALA A 62 11.81 -1.14 -31.28
C ALA A 62 13.09 -1.90 -30.93
N SER A 63 14.22 -1.19 -30.94
CA SER A 63 15.54 -1.72 -30.61
C SER A 63 16.30 -0.66 -29.83
N GLY A 64 16.78 -1.00 -28.64
CA GLY A 64 17.46 -0.05 -27.76
C GLY A 64 17.57 -0.56 -26.33
N THR A 65 18.02 0.31 -25.44
CA THR A 65 18.05 0.05 -23.99
C THR A 65 16.76 0.56 -23.37
N VAL A 66 16.08 -0.28 -22.60
CA VAL A 66 14.90 0.12 -21.83
C VAL A 66 15.38 0.79 -20.54
N ALA A 67 14.93 2.01 -20.30
CA ALA A 67 15.28 2.74 -19.08
C ALA A 67 14.30 2.37 -17.97
N LEU A 68 14.83 1.76 -16.91
CA LEU A 68 14.05 1.27 -15.76
C LEU A 68 14.10 2.21 -14.55
N ASP A 69 14.60 3.42 -14.72
CA ASP A 69 14.57 4.43 -13.67
C ASP A 69 13.12 4.76 -13.32
N GLY A 70 12.77 4.59 -12.05
CA GLY A 70 11.38 4.69 -11.63
C GLY A 70 10.50 3.53 -12.09
N TRP A 71 11.07 2.35 -12.40
CA TRP A 71 10.33 1.12 -12.71
C TRP A 71 10.83 -0.07 -11.88
N ALA A 72 9.90 -0.87 -11.38
CA ALA A 72 10.16 -2.12 -10.67
C ALA A 72 9.84 -3.31 -11.59
N ALA A 73 10.84 -4.19 -11.79
CA ALA A 73 10.71 -5.43 -12.55
C ALA A 73 10.60 -6.62 -11.60
N ARG A 74 9.66 -7.53 -11.85
CA ARG A 74 9.45 -8.74 -11.04
C ARG A 74 8.89 -9.89 -11.88
N ILE A 75 8.87 -11.09 -11.31
CA ILE A 75 8.21 -12.26 -11.90
C ILE A 75 6.90 -12.50 -11.17
N ASP A 76 5.81 -12.71 -11.90
CA ASP A 76 4.52 -13.14 -11.35
C ASP A 76 4.69 -14.52 -10.68
N PRO A 77 4.43 -14.68 -9.37
CA PRO A 77 4.64 -15.95 -8.68
C PRO A 77 3.63 -17.04 -9.07
N LEU A 78 2.50 -16.67 -9.69
CA LEU A 78 1.47 -17.62 -10.14
C LEU A 78 1.70 -18.05 -11.59
N SER A 79 2.08 -17.11 -12.47
CA SER A 79 2.22 -17.40 -13.90
C SER A 79 3.66 -17.51 -14.41
N GLY A 80 4.65 -17.04 -13.65
CA GLY A 80 6.05 -17.00 -14.08
C GLY A 80 6.39 -15.91 -15.10
N GLU A 81 5.43 -15.06 -15.44
CA GLU A 81 5.59 -14.02 -16.47
C GLU A 81 6.28 -12.76 -15.91
N PRO A 82 7.09 -12.03 -16.71
CA PRO A 82 7.71 -10.80 -16.29
C PRO A 82 6.71 -9.64 -16.20
N LEU A 83 6.76 -8.92 -15.09
CA LEU A 83 5.94 -7.75 -14.78
C LEU A 83 6.83 -6.52 -14.63
N LEU A 84 6.42 -5.40 -15.22
CA LEU A 84 7.06 -4.10 -15.08
C LEU A 84 6.02 -3.09 -14.58
N ARG A 85 6.32 -2.38 -13.49
CA ARG A 85 5.44 -1.33 -12.97
C ARG A 85 6.21 -0.07 -12.66
N ALA A 86 5.59 1.09 -12.88
CA ALA A 86 6.16 2.35 -12.42
C ALA A 86 6.36 2.25 -10.89
N ALA A 87 7.57 2.53 -10.42
CA ALA A 87 7.99 2.53 -9.02
C ALA A 87 7.42 3.73 -8.22
N GLY A 88 6.33 4.31 -8.69
CA GLY A 88 5.54 5.31 -7.99
C GLY A 88 4.07 4.96 -8.12
N GLY A 89 3.44 4.57 -7.00
CA GLY A 89 1.99 4.51 -6.91
C GLY A 89 1.34 3.13 -6.91
N ALA A 90 2.01 2.10 -6.39
CA ALA A 90 1.33 0.90 -5.91
C ALA A 90 2.09 0.38 -4.70
N ARG A 91 1.61 0.77 -3.50
CA ARG A 91 2.08 0.23 -2.23
C ARG A 91 1.65 -1.24 -2.21
N ASP A 92 2.60 -2.14 -2.37
CA ASP A 92 2.41 -3.57 -2.23
C ASP A 92 1.92 -3.88 -0.81
N GLU A 93 0.96 -4.79 -0.72
CA GLU A 93 0.25 -5.13 0.52
C GLU A 93 1.20 -5.64 1.62
N GLU A 94 2.37 -6.15 1.22
CA GLU A 94 3.46 -6.61 2.08
C GLU A 94 4.17 -5.47 2.82
N SER A 95 4.22 -4.26 2.24
CA SER A 95 4.77 -3.05 2.86
C SER A 95 3.90 -2.48 3.99
N ARG A 96 2.70 -3.04 4.24
CA ARG A 96 1.84 -2.62 5.37
C ARG A 96 2.24 -3.25 6.70
N TRP A 97 3.14 -4.23 6.68
CA TRP A 97 3.58 -4.98 7.86
C TRP A 97 5.06 -4.78 8.22
N SER A 98 5.83 -4.05 7.40
CA SER A 98 7.23 -3.76 7.74
C SER A 98 7.33 -2.56 8.68
N GLY A 99 8.03 -2.74 9.80
CA GLY A 99 8.23 -1.72 10.85
C GLY A 99 9.11 -0.53 10.44
N GLU A 100 9.38 -0.36 9.15
CA GLU A 100 10.17 0.74 8.59
C GLU A 100 9.33 2.02 8.38
N PHE A 101 7.99 1.89 8.34
CA PHE A 101 7.04 2.99 8.40
C PHE A 101 6.22 2.85 9.70
N GLY A 102 6.18 3.92 10.50
CA GLY A 102 5.71 3.92 11.90
C GLY A 102 4.51 3.01 12.20
N TRP A 103 4.62 2.25 13.29
CA TRP A 103 3.63 1.36 13.91
C TRP A 103 2.24 1.40 13.26
N PRO A 104 1.92 0.52 12.28
CA PRO A 104 0.58 0.51 11.66
C PRO A 104 -0.53 0.02 12.61
N GLY A 105 -0.15 -0.45 13.81
CA GLY A 105 -1.05 -1.04 14.81
C GLY A 105 -1.21 -0.19 16.07
N VAL A 106 -1.62 -0.85 17.14
CA VAL A 106 -1.79 -0.27 18.47
C VAL A 106 -0.65 -0.69 19.40
N ASN A 107 -0.40 0.07 20.47
CA ASN A 107 0.73 -0.18 21.37
C ASN A 107 0.47 -1.24 22.47
N GLU A 108 -0.78 -1.62 22.72
CA GLU A 108 -1.14 -2.66 23.69
C GLU A 108 -2.29 -3.54 23.18
N ALA A 109 -2.81 -4.44 24.03
CA ALA A 109 -3.83 -5.39 23.65
C ALA A 109 -5.12 -4.73 23.14
N VAL A 110 -5.56 -5.13 21.96
CA VAL A 110 -6.95 -5.00 21.52
C VAL A 110 -7.75 -6.13 22.16
N GLN A 111 -8.83 -5.79 22.84
CA GLN A 111 -9.72 -6.76 23.51
C GLN A 111 -11.02 -6.96 22.74
N ALA A 112 -11.47 -5.94 22.00
CA ALA A 112 -12.69 -5.98 21.22
C ALA A 112 -12.52 -5.25 19.88
N LEU A 113 -13.19 -5.81 18.86
CA LEU A 113 -13.28 -5.25 17.51
C LEU A 113 -14.75 -5.25 17.08
N ALA A 114 -15.18 -4.20 16.40
CA ALA A 114 -16.50 -4.12 15.79
C ALA A 114 -16.47 -3.26 14.52
N LEU A 115 -17.36 -3.52 13.58
CA LEU A 115 -17.60 -2.59 12.47
C LEU A 115 -18.71 -1.61 12.85
N TYR A 116 -18.48 -0.32 12.65
CA TYR A 116 -19.47 0.72 12.92
C TYR A 116 -19.39 1.82 11.86
N GLN A 117 -20.51 2.06 11.17
CA GLN A 117 -20.61 3.06 10.09
C GLN A 117 -19.53 2.93 8.99
N GLY A 118 -19.10 1.71 8.69
CA GLY A 118 -18.09 1.42 7.66
C GLY A 118 -16.63 1.44 8.16
N ASP A 119 -16.40 1.90 9.39
CA ASP A 119 -15.07 1.92 10.00
C ASP A 119 -14.86 0.67 10.89
N LEU A 120 -13.62 0.21 11.01
CA LEU A 120 -13.23 -0.78 12.01
C LEU A 120 -12.94 -0.07 13.34
N ILE A 121 -13.67 -0.44 14.38
CA ILE A 121 -13.46 0.05 15.74
C ILE A 121 -12.60 -0.96 16.48
N ALA A 122 -11.48 -0.50 17.04
CA ALA A 122 -10.66 -1.25 17.97
C ALA A 122 -10.79 -0.67 19.37
N ALA A 123 -10.92 -1.52 20.38
CA ALA A 123 -10.94 -1.12 21.78
C ALA A 123 -10.18 -2.12 22.66
N GLY A 124 -9.59 -1.64 23.75
CA GLY A 124 -8.76 -2.47 24.61
C GLY A 124 -7.94 -1.68 25.62
N ALA A 125 -6.70 -2.11 25.83
CA ALA A 125 -5.75 -1.50 26.78
C ALA A 125 -4.87 -0.40 26.17
N PHE A 126 -4.96 -0.18 24.85
CA PHE A 126 -4.02 0.68 24.14
C PHE A 126 -4.31 2.17 24.30
N HIS A 127 -3.23 2.94 24.17
CA HIS A 127 -3.19 4.40 24.33
C HIS A 127 -2.68 5.09 23.05
N THR A 128 -2.17 4.32 22.09
CA THR A 128 -1.66 4.79 20.80
C THR A 128 -2.17 3.88 19.71
N ALA A 129 -2.59 4.45 18.59
CA ALA A 129 -2.97 3.73 17.36
C ALA A 129 -2.34 4.45 16.17
N GLY A 130 -1.44 3.81 15.44
CA GLY A 130 -0.62 4.56 14.48
C GLY A 130 0.36 5.51 15.19
N ASP A 131 0.36 6.75 14.74
CA ASP A 131 1.13 7.87 15.28
C ASP A 131 0.31 8.79 16.21
N ILE A 132 -0.95 8.45 16.50
CA ILE A 132 -1.86 9.28 17.29
C ILE A 132 -2.11 8.72 18.69
N LEU A 133 -2.25 9.64 19.66
CA LEU A 133 -2.74 9.32 20.99
C LEU A 133 -4.26 9.08 20.94
N VAL A 134 -4.68 7.98 21.53
CA VAL A 134 -6.07 7.57 21.68
C VAL A 134 -6.31 7.12 23.11
N ARG A 135 -7.57 6.89 23.49
CA ARG A 135 -7.90 6.53 24.88
C ARG A 135 -8.76 5.28 24.91
N TYR A 136 -8.11 4.12 24.85
CA TYR A 136 -8.71 2.78 24.93
C TYR A 136 -9.64 2.40 23.78
N ILE A 137 -9.83 3.29 22.80
CA ILE A 137 -10.66 3.09 21.62
C ILE A 137 -10.17 3.95 20.45
N ALA A 138 -10.19 3.39 19.25
CA ALA A 138 -9.86 4.07 18.00
C ALA A 138 -10.67 3.51 16.84
N ARG A 139 -10.83 4.30 15.77
CA ARG A 139 -11.46 3.85 14.52
C ARG A 139 -10.46 3.86 13.37
N TRP A 140 -10.60 2.90 12.47
CA TRP A 140 -9.81 2.75 11.26
C TRP A 140 -10.72 2.92 10.04
N ASP A 141 -10.40 3.90 9.19
CA ASP A 141 -11.21 4.29 8.01
C ASP A 141 -10.81 3.53 6.72
N GLY A 142 -10.00 2.49 6.84
CA GLY A 142 -9.40 1.78 5.71
C GLY A 142 -7.99 2.25 5.36
N SER A 143 -7.61 3.46 5.76
CA SER A 143 -6.34 4.11 5.41
C SER A 143 -5.52 4.59 6.62
N ARG A 144 -6.17 5.08 7.69
CA ARG A 144 -5.52 5.63 8.89
C ARG A 144 -6.36 5.43 10.15
N TRP A 145 -5.70 5.47 11.30
CA TRP A 145 -6.36 5.51 12.60
C TRP A 145 -6.88 6.92 12.91
N HIS A 146 -7.99 6.98 13.63
CA HIS A 146 -8.57 8.19 14.20
C HIS A 146 -9.02 7.95 15.65
N PRO A 147 -8.96 8.96 16.53
CA PRO A 147 -9.60 8.88 17.83
C PRO A 147 -11.13 8.77 17.67
N LEU A 148 -11.78 8.05 18.59
CA LEU A 148 -13.25 8.03 18.67
C LEU A 148 -13.73 9.00 19.77
N GLY A 149 -14.02 10.23 19.36
CA GLY A 149 -14.29 11.33 20.29
C GLY A 149 -13.13 11.55 21.26
N ALA A 150 -13.43 11.84 22.53
CA ALA A 150 -12.42 11.91 23.59
C ALA A 150 -12.06 10.54 24.21
N GLY A 151 -12.61 9.43 23.68
CA GLY A 151 -12.38 8.07 24.18
C GLY A 151 -12.89 7.82 25.61
N LEU A 152 -12.26 6.85 26.30
CA LEU A 152 -12.62 6.39 27.64
C LEU A 152 -11.49 6.59 28.65
N ASN A 153 -11.70 6.25 29.92
CA ASN A 153 -10.67 6.37 30.96
C ASN A 153 -10.10 5.03 31.47
N SER A 154 -10.55 3.90 30.93
CA SER A 154 -10.02 2.58 31.30
C SER A 154 -10.33 1.52 30.24
N LEU A 155 -9.98 0.28 30.54
CA LEU A 155 -10.09 -0.89 29.70
C LEU A 155 -11.51 -1.08 29.15
N VAL A 156 -11.59 -1.35 27.85
CA VAL A 156 -12.80 -1.82 27.16
C VAL A 156 -12.64 -3.30 26.85
N TYR A 157 -13.66 -4.09 27.16
CA TYR A 157 -13.64 -5.54 26.91
C TYR A 157 -14.68 -5.96 25.87
N ALA A 158 -15.71 -5.16 25.64
CA ALA A 158 -16.81 -5.50 24.77
C ALA A 158 -17.26 -4.32 23.91
N LEU A 159 -17.58 -4.61 22.65
CA LEU A 159 -18.20 -3.71 21.70
C LEU A 159 -19.41 -4.42 21.09
N ALA A 160 -20.51 -3.70 20.89
CA ALA A 160 -21.65 -4.16 20.12
C ALA A 160 -22.29 -3.00 19.38
N VAL A 161 -22.88 -3.25 18.21
CA VAL A 161 -23.69 -2.24 17.52
C VAL A 161 -25.14 -2.57 17.74
N TYR A 162 -25.91 -1.61 18.25
CA TYR A 162 -27.33 -1.76 18.53
C TYR A 162 -28.05 -0.46 18.18
N ASP A 163 -29.14 -0.57 17.42
CA ASP A 163 -29.98 0.56 17.02
C ASP A 163 -29.21 1.74 16.41
N GLY A 164 -28.21 1.43 15.57
CA GLY A 164 -27.37 2.42 14.90
C GLY A 164 -26.32 3.09 15.80
N GLU A 165 -26.18 2.69 17.05
CA GLU A 165 -25.18 3.18 18.00
C GLU A 165 -24.14 2.10 18.33
N LEU A 166 -22.92 2.53 18.66
CA LEU A 166 -21.88 1.65 19.18
C LEU A 166 -21.95 1.62 20.71
N ILE A 167 -22.30 0.46 21.26
CA ILE A 167 -22.33 0.18 22.68
C ILE A 167 -20.97 -0.36 23.12
N VAL A 168 -20.44 0.19 24.20
CA VAL A 168 -19.14 -0.19 24.76
C VAL A 168 -19.29 -0.62 26.21
N GLY A 169 -18.63 -1.73 26.55
CA GLY A 169 -18.62 -2.32 27.88
C GLY A 169 -17.19 -2.54 28.36
N GLY A 170 -16.91 -2.24 29.63
CA GLY A 170 -15.55 -2.33 30.15
C GLY A 170 -15.44 -2.13 31.66
N ALA A 171 -14.26 -1.69 32.11
CA ALA A 171 -13.96 -1.31 33.49
C ALA A 171 -13.79 0.20 33.67
N PHE A 172 -14.35 1.00 32.77
CA PHE A 172 -14.23 2.45 32.76
C PHE A 172 -15.31 3.12 33.62
N SER A 173 -14.99 4.29 34.14
CA SER A 173 -15.94 5.15 34.88
C SER A 173 -16.33 6.42 34.13
N GLN A 174 -15.67 6.69 32.99
CA GLN A 174 -15.95 7.84 32.14
C GLN A 174 -15.87 7.49 30.65
N ALA A 175 -16.76 8.10 29.87
CA ALA A 175 -16.76 8.09 28.41
C ALA A 175 -16.96 9.53 27.91
N GLY A 176 -16.10 9.99 27.00
CA GLY A 176 -16.18 11.36 26.49
C GLY A 176 -15.97 12.45 27.56
N GLY A 177 -15.31 12.12 28.67
CA GLY A 177 -15.14 13.02 29.83
C GLY A 177 -16.35 13.11 30.76
N SER A 178 -17.46 12.41 30.46
CA SER A 178 -18.65 12.34 31.30
C SER A 178 -18.70 11.02 32.07
N ALA A 179 -19.38 11.02 33.23
CA ALA A 179 -19.56 9.81 34.04
C ALA A 179 -20.35 8.74 33.27
N ALA A 180 -19.80 7.53 33.22
CA ALA A 180 -20.43 6.36 32.62
C ALA A 180 -19.92 5.11 33.34
N ALA A 181 -20.79 4.42 34.08
CA ALA A 181 -20.40 3.30 34.93
C ALA A 181 -20.35 2.00 34.12
N ASN A 182 -19.18 1.72 33.55
CA ASN A 182 -18.82 0.49 32.82
C ASN A 182 -19.56 0.23 31.50
N ILE A 183 -20.52 1.09 31.13
CA ILE A 183 -21.28 1.00 29.89
C ILE A 183 -21.63 2.39 29.32
N ALA A 184 -21.45 2.56 28.02
CA ALA A 184 -21.78 3.78 27.30
C ALA A 184 -22.19 3.46 25.85
N ALA A 185 -22.86 4.41 25.20
CA ALA A 185 -23.18 4.37 23.78
C ALA A 185 -22.55 5.54 23.04
N TRP A 186 -22.13 5.31 21.80
CA TRP A 186 -21.65 6.31 20.87
C TRP A 186 -22.59 6.40 19.68
N ASN A 187 -23.14 7.60 19.45
CA ASN A 187 -24.13 7.85 18.39
C ASN A 187 -23.50 8.36 17.08
N GLY A 188 -22.18 8.28 16.93
CA GLY A 188 -21.46 8.86 15.78
C GLY A 188 -20.84 10.24 16.07
N THR A 189 -21.33 10.95 17.10
CA THR A 189 -20.83 12.30 17.43
C THR A 189 -20.50 12.49 18.90
N SER A 190 -21.17 11.77 19.80
CA SER A 190 -21.07 11.97 21.24
C SER A 190 -21.22 10.66 22.02
N TRP A 191 -20.56 10.61 23.18
CA TRP A 191 -20.71 9.55 24.16
C TRP A 191 -21.89 9.86 25.09
N ARG A 192 -22.71 8.85 25.39
CA ARG A 192 -23.77 8.92 26.40
C ARG A 192 -23.71 7.71 27.34
N PRO A 193 -23.93 7.89 28.66
CA PRO A 193 -24.09 6.74 29.55
C PRO A 193 -25.38 5.98 29.22
N LEU A 194 -25.40 4.67 29.52
CA LEU A 194 -26.60 3.86 29.44
C LEU A 194 -27.17 3.59 30.85
N GLY A 195 -28.32 4.20 31.14
CA GLY A 195 -29.01 4.07 32.42
C GLY A 195 -28.13 4.49 33.61
N SER A 196 -28.24 3.77 34.73
CA SER A 196 -27.37 3.93 35.90
C SER A 196 -25.99 3.26 35.72
N GLY A 197 -25.74 2.62 34.58
CA GLY A 197 -24.59 1.76 34.34
C GLY A 197 -24.69 0.37 34.96
N ALA A 198 -23.60 -0.40 34.89
CA ALA A 198 -23.62 -1.84 35.13
C ALA A 198 -23.15 -2.31 36.52
N GLY A 199 -22.76 -1.40 37.43
CA GLY A 199 -22.31 -1.75 38.80
C GLY A 199 -20.94 -2.45 38.88
N ASP A 200 -20.64 -3.35 37.94
CA ASP A 200 -19.36 -4.04 37.77
C ASP A 200 -18.92 -4.04 36.29
N ARG A 201 -17.73 -4.57 36.02
CA ARG A 201 -17.09 -4.62 34.69
C ARG A 201 -17.94 -5.44 33.72
N ILE A 202 -18.10 -4.93 32.51
CA ILE A 202 -18.73 -5.69 31.42
C ILE A 202 -17.65 -6.38 30.61
N LEU A 203 -17.68 -7.72 30.57
CA LEU A 203 -16.71 -8.53 29.82
C LEU A 203 -17.20 -8.95 28.43
N SER A 204 -18.51 -8.93 28.19
CA SER A 204 -19.10 -9.31 26.91
C SER A 204 -20.40 -8.56 26.69
N LEU A 205 -20.67 -8.23 25.43
CA LEU A 205 -21.94 -7.69 24.95
C LEU A 205 -22.35 -8.55 23.76
N HIS A 206 -23.61 -8.95 23.74
CA HIS A 206 -24.20 -9.68 22.64
C HIS A 206 -25.54 -9.05 22.28
N VAL A 207 -25.78 -8.87 20.99
CA VAL A 207 -27.03 -8.37 20.43
C VAL A 207 -27.62 -9.52 19.61
N HIS A 208 -28.90 -9.77 19.81
CA HIS A 208 -29.66 -10.83 19.13
C HIS A 208 -30.35 -10.32 17.86
#